data_AF-A0A8T3XS65-F1
#
_entry.id   AF-A0A8T3XS65-F1
#
_cell.length_a   1.000
_cell.length_b   1.000
_cell.length_c   1.000
_cell.angle_alpha   90.00
_cell.angle_beta   90.00
_cell.angle_gamma   90.00
#
_symmetry.space_group_name_H-M   'P 1'
#
loop_
_entity.id
_entity.type
_entity.pdbx_description
1 polymer ?
#
loop_
_entity_poly.entity_id
_entity_poly.type
_entity_poly.pdbx_seq_one_letter_code
_entity_poly.pdbx_strand_id
1 'polypeptide(L)'
;MYTPKNIEYVSYPFDGSMKSDFNVYFKPDTFPRKDRCSPEDFVGNWTMRFEGVPYPPIQFEFINEYIIGAENDITDLCEFVT
;
A
#
# COMPACT_ATOMS: atom_id res chain seq x y z
N MET A 1 0.51 -1.11 7.76
CA MET A 1 0.86 -0.07 6.77
C MET A 1 -0.32 0.87 6.63
N TYR A 2 -0.07 2.18 6.61
CA TYR A 2 -1.09 3.21 6.65
C TYR A 2 -1.02 4.08 5.39
N THR A 3 -2.20 4.41 4.86
CA THR A 3 -2.39 5.30 3.71
C THR A 3 -2.04 6.76 4.06
N PRO A 4 -1.99 7.68 3.09
CA PRO A 4 -1.77 9.10 3.34
C PRO A 4 -2.83 9.76 4.24
N LYS A 5 -4.02 9.17 4.29
CA LYS A 5 -5.11 9.58 5.19
C LYS A 5 -5.00 8.95 6.59
N ASN A 6 -3.88 8.28 6.90
CA ASN A 6 -3.63 7.55 8.14
C ASN A 6 -4.66 6.44 8.43
N ILE A 7 -5.17 5.78 7.38
CA ILE A 7 -6.07 4.63 7.48
C ILE A 7 -5.25 3.35 7.30
N GLU A 8 -5.48 2.33 8.11
CA GLU A 8 -4.79 1.05 7.95
C GLU A 8 -5.16 0.41 6.60
N TYR A 9 -4.14 0.15 5.77
CA TYR A 9 -4.29 -0.51 4.49
C TYR A 9 -4.19 -2.02 4.60
N VAL A 10 -3.12 -2.48 5.25
CA VAL A 10 -2.80 -3.89 5.46
C VAL A 10 -1.90 -4.05 6.68
N SER A 11 -2.05 -5.17 7.38
CA SER A 11 -1.16 -5.63 8.44
C SER A 11 -0.69 -7.05 8.14
N TYR A 12 0.58 -7.32 8.47
CA TYR A 12 1.17 -8.64 8.31
C TYR A 12 1.71 -9.07 9.68
N PRO A 13 1.30 -10.24 10.19
CA PRO A 13 1.94 -10.80 11.38
C PRO A 13 3.36 -11.22 11.02
N PHE A 14 4.30 -11.00 11.95
CA PHE A 14 5.67 -11.50 11.81
C PHE A 14 6.15 -12.06 13.15
N ASP A 15 6.98 -13.10 13.08
CA ASP A 15 7.68 -13.67 14.23
C ASP A 15 9.17 -13.77 13.88
N GLY A 16 9.96 -12.85 14.46
CA GLY A 16 11.40 -12.77 14.23
C GLY A 16 12.20 -13.97 14.78
N SER A 17 11.57 -14.87 15.55
CA SER A 17 12.18 -16.11 16.02
C SER A 17 12.03 -17.27 15.03
N MET A 18 11.04 -17.21 14.13
CA MET A 18 10.74 -18.30 13.20
C MET A 18 11.61 -18.28 11.95
N LYS A 19 12.06 -17.11 11.49
CA LYS A 19 12.97 -16.94 10.34
C LYS A 19 13.66 -15.58 10.37
N SER A 20 14.94 -15.55 9.95
CA SER A 20 15.71 -14.33 9.77
C SER A 20 15.33 -13.56 8.49
N ASP A 21 14.87 -14.27 7.46
CA ASP A 21 14.61 -13.69 6.15
C ASP A 21 13.12 -13.76 5.81
N PHE A 22 12.48 -12.59 5.76
CA PHE A 22 11.09 -12.43 5.36
C PHE A 22 10.96 -11.24 4.42
N ASN A 23 10.74 -11.51 3.13
CA ASN A 23 10.52 -10.48 2.12
C ASN A 23 9.02 -10.35 1.87
N VAL A 24 8.45 -9.18 2.16
CA VAL A 24 7.08 -8.83 1.78
C VAL A 24 7.14 -7.86 0.61
N TYR A 25 6.57 -8.28 -0.52
CA TYR A 25 6.37 -7.42 -1.67
C TYR A 25 4.97 -6.83 -1.60
N PHE A 26 4.88 -5.51 -1.72
CA PHE A 26 3.65 -4.76 -1.64
C PHE A 26 3.42 -4.02 -2.95
N LYS A 27 2.27 -4.27 -3.59
CA LYS A 27 1.73 -3.50 -4.70
C LYS A 27 0.32 -3.05 -4.28
N PRO A 28 0.05 -1.73 -4.13
CA PRO A 28 -1.31 -1.27 -3.93
C PRO A 28 -2.14 -1.54 -5.18
N ASP A 29 -3.44 -1.75 -5.00
CA ASP A 29 -4.36 -2.00 -6.09
C ASP A 29 -5.71 -1.31 -5.82
N THR A 30 -6.36 -0.92 -6.92
CA THR A 30 -7.69 -0.33 -6.90
C THR A 30 -8.70 -1.36 -6.43
N PHE A 31 -9.59 -0.93 -5.53
CA PHE A 31 -10.61 -1.79 -4.97
C PHE A 31 -11.87 -0.97 -4.67
N PRO A 32 -12.86 -0.96 -5.59
CA PRO A 32 -14.04 -0.09 -5.49
C PRO A 32 -14.81 -0.22 -4.18
N ARG A 33 -14.87 -1.43 -3.61
CA ARG A 33 -15.58 -1.68 -2.34
C ARG A 33 -14.89 -1.10 -1.10
N LYS A 34 -13.74 -0.44 -1.22
CA LYS A 34 -12.99 0.18 -0.11
C LYS A 34 -12.63 1.65 -0.39
N ASP A 35 -13.42 2.34 -1.22
CA ASP A 35 -13.25 3.77 -1.57
C ASP A 35 -11.84 4.10 -2.09
N ARG A 36 -11.26 3.19 -2.87
CA ARG A 36 -9.96 3.32 -3.55
C ARG A 36 -10.16 2.97 -5.01
N CYS A 37 -10.73 3.91 -5.74
CA CYS A 37 -11.17 3.69 -7.12
C CYS A 37 -10.07 3.98 -8.13
N SER A 38 -9.28 5.03 -7.86
CA SER A 38 -8.35 5.57 -8.82
C SER A 38 -6.91 5.46 -8.32
N PRO A 39 -5.92 5.40 -9.21
CA PRO A 39 -4.50 5.41 -8.85
C PRO A 39 -4.11 6.62 -7.98
N GLU A 40 -4.77 7.75 -8.17
CA GLU A 40 -4.52 8.99 -7.43
C GLU A 40 -4.89 8.88 -5.95
N ASP A 41 -5.80 7.97 -5.58
CA ASP A 41 -6.14 7.69 -4.17
C ASP A 41 -4.95 7.14 -3.37
N PHE A 42 -3.92 6.63 -4.04
CA PHE A 42 -2.71 6.10 -3.41
C PHE A 42 -1.59 7.14 -3.30
N VAL A 43 -1.68 8.28 -4.00
CA VAL A 43 -0.62 9.30 -4.04
C VAL A 43 -0.48 10.00 -2.69
N GLY A 44 0.76 10.17 -2.24
CA GLY A 44 1.12 10.86 -1.00
C GLY A 44 1.98 10.03 -0.05
N ASN A 45 2.09 10.48 1.19
CA ASN A 45 2.98 9.91 2.20
C ASN A 45 2.37 8.70 2.91
N TRP A 46 2.99 7.54 2.75
CA TRP A 46 2.63 6.30 3.44
C TRP A 46 3.51 6.08 4.67
N THR A 47 2.97 5.32 5.62
CA THR A 47 3.72 4.92 6.82
C THR A 47 3.62 3.42 7.04
N MET A 48 4.75 2.73 7.07
CA MET A 48 4.87 1.37 7.58
C MET A 48 5.37 1.43 9.02
N ARG A 49 4.60 0.87 9.95
CA ARG A 49 4.96 0.78 11.37
C ARG A 49 5.28 -0.67 11.71
N PHE A 50 6.23 -0.85 12.62
CA PHE A 50 6.53 -2.15 13.22
C PHE A 50 5.95 -2.16 14.63
N GLU A 51 4.80 -2.79 14.78
CA GLU A 51 4.14 -2.88 16.08
C GLU A 51 4.81 -3.95 16.95
N GLY A 52 4.92 -3.69 18.26
CA GLY A 52 5.47 -4.65 19.23
C GLY A 52 7.01 -4.77 19.24
N VAL A 53 7.72 -3.97 18.44
CA VAL A 53 9.19 -3.95 18.37
C VAL A 53 9.70 -2.51 18.29
N PRO A 54 10.94 -2.21 18.74
CA PRO A 54 11.45 -0.84 18.83
C PRO A 54 12.04 -0.33 17.50
N TYR A 55 11.51 -0.77 16.35
CA TYR A 55 11.98 -0.29 15.05
C TYR A 55 11.25 0.99 14.64
N PRO A 56 11.96 1.99 14.11
CA PRO A 56 11.32 3.21 13.65
C PRO A 56 10.39 2.93 12.46
N PRO A 57 9.31 3.71 12.30
CA PRO A 57 8.47 3.62 11.12
C PRO A 57 9.26 3.92 9.84
N ILE A 58 8.93 3.22 8.76
CA ILE A 58 9.40 3.54 7.42
C ILE A 58 8.36 4.43 6.76
N GLN A 59 8.80 5.60 6.28
CA GLN A 59 7.99 6.56 5.55
C GLN A 59 8.44 6.60 4.09
N PHE A 60 7.47 6.64 3.18
CA PHE A 60 7.73 6.66 1.75
C PHE A 60 6.57 7.31 1.02
N GLU A 61 6.83 7.86 -0.16
CA GLU A 61 5.84 8.56 -0.97
C GLU A 61 5.48 7.75 -2.21
N PHE A 62 4.19 7.60 -2.48
CA PHE A 62 3.72 7.27 -3.81
C PHE A 62 3.54 8.57 -4.59
N ILE A 63 4.27 8.70 -5.69
CA ILE A 63 4.15 9.82 -6.61
C ILE A 63 3.16 9.47 -7.72
N ASN A 64 2.65 10.49 -8.41
CA ASN A 64 1.74 10.32 -9.54
C ASN A 64 2.50 9.96 -10.83
N GLU A 65 3.27 8.87 -10.78
CA GLU A 65 4.01 8.33 -11.91
C GLU A 65 3.88 6.81 -11.92
N TYR A 66 3.94 6.21 -13.11
CA TYR A 66 3.86 4.77 -13.30
C TYR A 66 5.12 4.25 -13.97
N ILE A 67 5.37 2.95 -13.79
CA ILE A 67 6.46 2.26 -14.46
C ILE A 67 6.12 2.20 -15.96
N ILE A 68 7.02 2.73 -16.80
CA ILE A 68 6.89 2.67 -18.26
C ILE A 68 6.69 1.21 -18.70
N GLY A 69 5.65 0.94 -19.47
CA GLY A 69 5.25 -0.41 -19.90
C GLY A 69 4.20 -1.09 -19.02
N ALA A 70 3.81 -0.50 -17.88
CA ALA A 70 2.75 -0.99 -17.00
C ALA A 70 1.40 -0.27 -17.21
N GLU A 71 1.24 0.46 -18.32
CA GLU A 71 0.07 1.31 -18.57
C GLU A 71 -1.24 0.51 -18.54
N ASN A 72 -1.22 -0.72 -19.07
CA ASN A 72 -2.39 -1.60 -19.11
C ASN A 72 -2.77 -2.19 -17.75
N ASP A 73 -1.90 -2.10 -16.74
CA ASP A 73 -2.18 -2.56 -15.38
C ASP A 73 -2.88 -1.47 -14.55
N ILE A 74 -2.95 -0.24 -15.06
CA ILE A 74 -3.59 0.90 -14.40
C ILE A 74 -5.06 0.88 -14.77
N THR A 75 -5.90 0.37 -13.87
CA THR A 75 -7.34 0.32 -14.08
C THR A 75 -8.04 1.32 -13.16
N ASP A 76 -8.85 2.20 -13.73
CA ASP A 76 -9.86 2.94 -12.96
C ASP A 76 -11.12 2.07 -12.86
N LEU A 77 -11.54 1.78 -11.63
CA LEU A 77 -12.66 0.87 -11.37
C LEU A 77 -13.92 1.58 -10.86
N CYS A 78 -13.95 2.93 -10.86
CA CYS A 78 -15.09 3.68 -10.33
C CYS A 78 -16.34 3.65 -11.24
N GLU A 79 -16.21 3.27 -12.51
CA GLU A 79 -17.36 3.15 -13.43
C GLU A 79 -18.26 1.91 -13.17
N PHE A 80 -17.83 0.98 -12.31
CA PHE A 80 -18.56 -0.28 -12.04
C PHE A 80 -19.36 -0.28 -10.72
N VAL A 81 -19.45 0.87 -10.03
CA VAL A 81 -20.26 1.04 -8.81
C VAL A 81 -21.53 1.84 -9.15
N THR A 82 -22.48 1.19 -9.81
CA THR A 82 -23.88 1.65 -9.95
C THR A 82 -24.84 0.69 -9.27
#